data_AF-A0A645JDN0-F1
#
_entry.id   AF-A0A645JDN0-F1
#
_cell.length_a   1.000
_cell.length_b   1.000
_cell.length_c   1.000
_cell.angle_alpha   90.00
_cell.angle_beta   90.00
_cell.angle_gamma   90.00
#
_symmetry.space_group_name_H-M   'P 1'
#
loop_
_entity.id
_entity.type
_entity.pdbx_description
1 polymer ?
#
loop_
_entity_poly.entity_id
_entity_poly.type
_entity_poly.pdbx_seq_one_letter_code
_entity_poly.pdbx_strand_id
1 'polypeptide(L)'
;MPAIEVDMNANWNRRYRSNLEKLKSGDIFELAAVVRNMTKRDQEKGLSTTEKKMLENARQLLVSELALVEEILPEKVTIKLADCLVGDAGEPKAAGAE
;
A
#
# COMPACT_ATOMS: atom_id res chain seq x y z
N MET A 1 10.72 -8.38 -9.89
CA MET A 1 9.32 -7.90 -9.91
C MET A 1 9.14 -7.06 -11.16
N PRO A 2 8.02 -7.20 -11.90
CA PRO A 2 7.75 -6.30 -13.02
C PRO A 2 7.71 -4.85 -12.51
N ALA A 3 8.17 -3.91 -13.33
CA ALA A 3 8.14 -2.49 -13.02
C ALA A 3 6.69 -2.00 -13.07
N ILE A 4 5.93 -2.22 -12.00
CA ILE A 4 4.56 -1.70 -11.88
C ILE A 4 4.65 -0.21 -11.58
N GLU A 5 4.52 0.59 -12.63
CA GLU A 5 4.47 2.04 -12.52
C GLU A 5 3.18 2.45 -11.80
N VAL A 6 3.33 3.09 -10.65
CA VAL A 6 2.23 3.76 -9.95
C VAL A 6 2.39 5.26 -10.18
N ASP A 7 1.36 5.87 -10.76
CA ASP A 7 1.35 7.29 -11.07
C ASP A 7 1.52 8.12 -9.78
N MET A 8 2.73 8.64 -9.59
CA MET A 8 3.10 9.50 -8.45
C MET A 8 2.87 10.98 -8.75
N ASN A 9 2.08 11.29 -9.78
CA ASN A 9 1.89 12.64 -10.28
C ASN A 9 1.13 13.50 -9.25
N ALA A 10 1.32 14.82 -9.29
CA ALA A 10 0.84 15.76 -8.26
C ALA A 10 -0.70 15.83 -8.12
N ASN A 11 -1.45 15.31 -9.11
CA ASN A 11 -2.91 15.34 -9.08
C ASN A 11 -3.48 14.15 -8.30
N TRP A 12 -3.73 14.39 -7.00
CA TRP A 12 -4.36 13.48 -6.05
C TRP A 12 -5.58 12.73 -6.64
N ASN A 13 -6.43 13.43 -7.40
CA ASN A 13 -7.66 12.85 -7.93
C ASN A 13 -7.40 11.81 -9.04
N ARG A 14 -6.37 12.04 -9.86
CA ARG A 14 -5.95 11.09 -10.90
C ARG A 14 -5.32 9.84 -10.28
N ARG A 15 -4.47 10.02 -9.27
CA ARG A 15 -3.85 8.93 -8.52
C ARG A 15 -4.89 8.08 -7.81
N TYR A 16 -5.87 8.70 -7.14
CA TYR A 16 -6.96 7.98 -6.49
C TYR A 16 -7.72 7.08 -7.47
N ARG A 17 -8.08 7.61 -8.66
CA ARG A 17 -8.76 6.81 -9.69
C ARG A 17 -7.88 5.67 -10.21
N SER A 18 -6.61 5.93 -10.50
CA SER A 18 -5.69 4.89 -10.96
C SER A 18 -5.49 3.79 -9.91
N ASN A 19 -5.31 4.15 -8.64
CA ASN A 19 -5.24 3.18 -7.55
C ASN A 19 -6.55 2.39 -7.43
N LEU A 20 -7.70 3.05 -7.58
CA LEU A 20 -9.00 2.37 -7.53
C LEU A 20 -9.18 1.37 -8.66
N GLU A 21 -8.71 1.68 -9.88
CA GLU A 21 -8.74 0.73 -11.00
C GLU A 21 -7.86 -0.49 -10.73
N LYS A 22 -6.67 -0.28 -10.15
CA LYS A 22 -5.76 -1.36 -9.72
C LYS A 22 -6.34 -2.21 -8.59
N LEU A 23 -7.09 -1.62 -7.67
CA LEU A 23 -7.82 -2.39 -6.66
C LEU A 23 -8.94 -3.24 -7.26
N LYS A 24 -9.52 -2.79 -8.38
CA LYS A 24 -10.59 -3.51 -9.08
C LYS A 24 -10.06 -4.56 -10.07
N SER A 25 -8.82 -4.46 -10.52
CA SER A 25 -8.24 -5.46 -11.44
C SER A 25 -8.08 -6.82 -10.78
N GLY A 26 -7.90 -6.85 -9.45
CA GLY A 26 -7.69 -8.07 -8.69
C GLY A 26 -6.29 -8.67 -8.89
N ASP A 27 -5.38 -7.98 -9.57
CA ASP A 27 -4.01 -8.43 -9.73
C ASP A 27 -3.23 -8.26 -8.41
N ILE A 28 -2.71 -9.37 -7.88
CA ILE A 28 -2.01 -9.40 -6.58
C ILE A 28 -0.77 -8.49 -6.56
N PHE A 29 -0.07 -8.34 -7.68
CA PHE A 29 1.11 -7.47 -7.77
C PHE A 29 0.70 -6.00 -7.80
N GLU A 30 -0.40 -5.66 -8.48
CA GLU A 30 -0.96 -4.31 -8.46
C GLU A 30 -1.46 -3.91 -7.06
N LEU A 31 -2.18 -4.82 -6.37
CA LEU A 31 -2.59 -4.63 -4.98
C LEU A 31 -1.38 -4.37 -4.07
N ALA A 32 -0.33 -5.19 -4.19
CA ALA A 32 0.90 -5.03 -3.42
C ALA A 32 1.59 -3.69 -3.71
N ALA A 33 1.62 -3.25 -4.97
CA ALA A 33 2.20 -1.96 -5.35
C ALA A 33 1.44 -0.77 -4.73
N VAL A 34 0.10 -0.82 -4.71
CA VAL A 34 -0.75 0.20 -4.07
C VAL A 34 -0.49 0.24 -2.56
N VAL A 35 -0.52 -0.92 -1.88
CA VAL A 35 -0.27 -1.00 -0.43
C VAL A 35 1.11 -0.46 -0.07
N ARG A 36 2.16 -0.85 -0.82
CA ARG A 36 3.54 -0.39 -0.59
C ARG A 36 3.65 1.14 -0.71
N ASN A 37 3.19 1.70 -1.83
CA ASN A 37 3.35 3.13 -2.09
C ASN A 37 2.50 4.00 -1.15
N MET A 38 1.30 3.56 -0.79
CA MET A 38 0.47 4.26 0.19
C MET A 38 1.06 4.17 1.61
N THR A 39 1.62 3.02 2.00
CA THR A 39 2.30 2.88 3.30
C THR A 39 3.53 3.79 3.37
N LYS A 40 4.35 3.81 2.33
CA LYS A 40 5.52 4.70 2.24
C LYS A 40 5.11 6.16 2.34
N ARG A 41 4.04 6.55 1.65
CA ARG A 41 3.55 7.93 1.70
C ARG A 41 2.95 8.31 3.05
N ASP A 42 2.28 7.39 3.73
CA ASP A 42 1.78 7.61 5.10
C ASP A 42 2.94 7.95 6.05
N GLN A 43 4.08 7.27 5.89
CA GLN A 43 5.29 7.54 6.66
C GLN A 43 5.96 8.87 6.27
N GLU A 44 6.03 9.21 4.98
CA GLU A 44 6.74 10.41 4.51
C GLU A 44 5.96 11.73 4.71
N LYS A 45 4.65 11.72 4.41
CA LYS A 45 3.82 12.95 4.36
C LYS A 45 2.48 12.81 5.09
N GLY A 46 2.12 11.60 5.51
CA GLY A 46 0.79 11.29 6.00
C GLY A 46 -0.24 11.13 4.88
N LEU A 47 -1.29 10.37 5.19
CA LEU A 47 -2.45 10.17 4.33
C LEU A 47 -3.68 10.91 4.87
N SER A 48 -4.51 11.42 3.96
CA SER A 48 -5.86 11.91 4.27
C SER A 48 -6.79 10.77 4.70
N THR A 49 -7.93 11.10 5.32
CA THR A 49 -8.92 10.11 5.78
C THR A 49 -9.38 9.17 4.66
N THR A 50 -9.59 9.70 3.44
CA THR A 50 -9.98 8.91 2.28
C THR A 50 -8.86 7.99 1.81
N GLU A 51 -7.61 8.47 1.83
CA GLU A 51 -6.43 7.66 1.51
C GLU A 51 -6.25 6.51 2.49
N LYS A 52 -6.35 6.79 3.80
CA LYS A 52 -6.23 5.75 4.82
C LYS A 52 -7.26 4.64 4.61
N LYS A 53 -8.51 5.01 4.28
CA LYS A 53 -9.56 4.05 3.97
C LYS A 53 -9.27 3.22 2.71
N MET A 54 -8.68 3.84 1.68
CA MET A 54 -8.24 3.12 0.49
C MET A 54 -7.09 2.16 0.78
N LEU A 55 -6.10 2.57 1.59
CA LEU A 55 -5.00 1.72 2.02
C LEU A 55 -5.49 0.52 2.83
N GLU A 56 -6.43 0.74 3.75
CA GLU A 56 -7.02 -0.34 4.54
C GLU A 56 -7.76 -1.36 3.67
N ASN A 57 -8.57 -0.89 2.72
CA ASN A 57 -9.23 -1.76 1.74
C ASN A 57 -8.21 -2.54 0.89
N ALA A 58 -7.17 -1.86 0.39
CA ALA A 58 -6.09 -2.49 -0.36
C ALA A 58 -5.38 -3.59 0.44
N ARG A 59 -5.10 -3.34 1.73
CA ARG A 59 -4.51 -4.34 2.64
C ARG A 59 -5.45 -5.53 2.82
N GLN A 60 -6.74 -5.31 3.03
CA GLN A 60 -7.71 -6.39 3.22
C GLN A 60 -7.79 -7.30 1.99
N LEU A 61 -7.84 -6.72 0.78
CA LEU A 61 -7.83 -7.49 -0.46
C LEU A 61 -6.55 -8.30 -0.60
N LEU A 62 -5.39 -7.67 -0.38
CA LEU A 62 -4.09 -8.36 -0.46
C LEU A 62 -3.97 -9.49 0.57
N VAL A 63 -4.44 -9.27 1.80
CA VAL A 63 -4.49 -10.30 2.85
C VAL A 63 -5.37 -11.46 2.43
N SER A 64 -6.54 -11.17 1.84
CA SER A 64 -7.46 -12.20 1.37
C SER A 64 -6.83 -13.08 0.28
N GLU A 65 -6.17 -12.48 -0.71
CA GLU A 65 -5.49 -13.23 -1.78
C GLU A 65 -4.33 -14.08 -1.23
N LEU A 66 -3.48 -13.50 -0.39
CA LEU A 66 -2.34 -14.22 0.20
C LEU A 66 -2.78 -15.32 1.18
N ALA A 67 -3.84 -15.10 1.95
CA ALA A 67 -4.39 -16.10 2.85
C ALA A 67 -4.92 -17.32 2.09
N LEU A 68 -5.55 -17.09 0.92
CA LEU A 68 -6.01 -18.16 0.03
C LEU A 68 -4.84 -18.92 -0.61
N VAL A 69 -3.79 -18.23 -1.04
CA VAL A 69 -2.62 -18.85 -1.70
C VAL A 69 -1.73 -19.61 -0.73
N GLU A 70 -1.45 -19.05 0.45
CA GLU A 70 -0.60 -19.68 1.47
C GLU A 70 -1.38 -20.63 2.40
N GLU A 71 -2.71 -20.75 2.27
CA GLU A 71 -3.58 -21.54 3.17
C GLU A 71 -3.37 -21.25 4.67
N ILE A 72 -3.10 -19.98 5.00
CA ILE A 72 -2.90 -19.52 6.37
C ILE A 72 -3.97 -18.54 6.79
N LEU A 73 -4.13 -18.39 8.12
CA LEU A 73 -5.07 -17.44 8.70
C LEU A 73 -4.74 -15.99 8.28
N PRO A 74 -5.75 -15.16 7.97
CA PRO A 74 -5.54 -13.77 7.54
C PRO A 74 -4.78 -12.93 8.58
N GLU A 75 -4.90 -13.26 9.86
CA GLU A 75 -4.11 -12.64 10.94
C GLU A 75 -2.60 -12.87 10.76
N LYS A 76 -2.19 -14.11 10.40
CA LYS A 76 -0.77 -14.42 10.16
C LYS A 76 -0.23 -13.67 8.95
N VAL A 77 -1.02 -13.57 7.87
CA VAL A 77 -0.66 -12.80 6.68
C VAL A 77 -0.50 -11.32 7.02
N THR A 78 -1.40 -10.77 7.84
CA THR A 78 -1.35 -9.37 8.26
C THR A 78 -0.06 -9.07 9.03
N ILE A 79 0.36 -9.97 9.93
CA ILE A 79 1.62 -9.85 10.67
C ILE A 79 2.82 -9.90 9.72
N LYS A 80 2.86 -10.88 8.79
CA LYS A 80 3.91 -10.98 7.76
C LYS A 80 3.98 -9.72 6.90
N LEU A 81 2.85 -9.19 6.45
CA LEU A 81 2.77 -7.97 5.66
C LEU A 81 3.26 -6.76 6.44
N ALA A 82 2.90 -6.63 7.71
CA ALA A 82 3.38 -5.55 8.57
C ALA A 82 4.91 -5.60 8.71
N ASP A 83 5.47 -6.78 8.99
CA ASP A 83 6.91 -7.00 9.10
C ASP A 83 7.66 -6.60 7.81
N CYS A 84 7.19 -7.09 6.65
CA CYS A 84 7.79 -6.78 5.35
C CYS A 84 7.71 -5.29 4.97
N LEU A 85 6.66 -4.59 5.38
CA LEU A 85 6.48 -3.16 5.07
C LEU A 85 7.24 -2.23 6.02
N VAL A 86 7.65 -2.72 7.19
CA VAL A 86 8.50 -1.99 8.15
C VAL A 86 10.00 -2.12 7.80
N GLY A 87 10.38 -3.11 6.99
CA GLY A 87 11.77 -3.41 6.60
C GLY A 87 12.44 -2.45 5.59
N ASP A 88 11.70 -1.55 4.94
CA ASP A 88 12.26 -0.42 4.15
C ASP A 88 12.18 0.87 4.99
N ALA A 89 12.60 0.80 6.25
CA ALA A 89 12.87 1.98 7.07
C ALA A 89 14.11 2.69 6.51
N GLY A 90 13.93 3.38 5.39
CA GLY A 90 14.74 4.53 5.07
C GLY A 90 14.75 5.46 6.29
N GLU A 91 15.95 5.93 6.62
CA GLU A 91 16.30 6.72 7.79
C GLU A 91 15.18 7.65 8.29
N PRO A 92 15.03 7.83 9.62
CA PRO A 92 14.19 8.88 10.15
C PRO A 92 14.75 10.22 9.67
N LYS A 93 14.09 10.85 8.68
CA LYS A 93 14.49 12.18 8.27
C LYS A 93 14.10 13.15 9.38
N ALA A 94 15.10 13.51 10.17
CA ALA A 94 15.10 14.64 11.06
C ALA A 94 14.60 15.91 10.33
N ALA A 95 13.70 16.60 11.02
CA ALA A 95 13.52 18.05 11.13
C ALA A 95 13.81 19.00 9.94
N GLY A 96 12.83 19.88 9.71
CA GLY A 96 12.99 21.29 9.34
C GLY A 96 11.62 21.95 9.52
N ALA A 97 11.38 22.78 10.54
CA ALA A 97 11.76 24.20 10.60
C ALA A 97 11.29 24.88 9.29
N GLU A 98 10.21 25.66 9.29
CA GLU A 98 9.98 26.88 10.06
C GLU A 98 8.47 27.21 10.09
#